data_AF-A0A517P3X9-F1
#
_entry.id   AF-A0A517P3X9-F1
#
_cell.length_a   1.000
_cell.length_b   1.000
_cell.length_c   1.000
_cell.angle_alpha   90.00
_cell.angle_beta   90.00
_cell.angle_gamma   90.00
#
_symmetry.space_group_name_H-M   'P 1'
#
loop_
_entity.id
_entity.type
_entity.pdbx_description
1 polymer ?
#
loop_
_entity_poly.entity_id
_entity_poly.type
_entity_poly.pdbx_seq_one_letter_code
_entity_poly.pdbx_strand_id
1 'polypeptide(L)'
;MSPLRRLNALVERNIRAVEMTGVLMRIFSFSLVSWLGPESPFLFVWAFNTVDAVLLSWCAILKKDWAYTLLNVFWIGVGVVGVLRAAEVGSH
;
A
#
# COMPACT_ATOMS: atom_id res chain seq x y z
N MET A 1 17.96 -5.06 -21.13
CA MET A 1 17.13 -4.12 -20.32
C MET A 1 17.30 -4.48 -18.85
N SER A 2 17.52 -3.49 -17.98
CA SER A 2 17.58 -3.74 -16.53
C SER A 2 16.23 -4.23 -15.99
N PRO A 3 16.20 -5.04 -14.91
CA PRO A 3 14.95 -5.52 -14.30
C PRO A 3 13.99 -4.38 -13.94
N LEU A 4 14.51 -3.29 -13.37
CA LEU A 4 13.73 -2.09 -13.04
C LEU A 4 13.05 -1.45 -14.26
N ARG A 5 13.72 -1.41 -15.42
CA ARG A 5 13.11 -0.88 -16.64
C ARG A 5 11.98 -1.76 -17.15
N ARG A 6 12.07 -3.08 -16.98
CA ARG A 6 10.98 -4.02 -17.33
C ARG A 6 9.78 -3.84 -16.41
N LEU A 7 10.01 -3.67 -15.11
CA LEU A 7 8.96 -3.40 -14.13
C LEU A 7 8.28 -2.04 -14.40
N ASN A 8 9.05 -0.98 -14.66
CA ASN A 8 8.48 0.32 -15.05
C ASN A 8 7.60 0.20 -16.28
N ALA A 9 8.10 -0.43 -17.35
CA ALA A 9 7.32 -0.60 -18.58
C ALA A 9 6.03 -1.42 -18.35
N LEU A 10 6.06 -2.41 -17.46
CA LEU A 10 4.88 -3.20 -17.10
C LEU A 10 3.85 -2.34 -16.35
N VAL A 11 4.29 -1.56 -15.37
CA VAL A 11 3.42 -0.69 -14.57
C VAL A 11 2.86 0.43 -15.44
N GLU A 12 3.68 1.11 -16.23
CA GLU A 12 3.24 2.16 -17.17
C GLU A 12 2.18 1.64 -18.14
N ARG A 13 2.39 0.45 -18.72
CA ARG A 13 1.42 -0.16 -19.65
C ARG A 13 0.08 -0.49 -18.98
N ASN A 14 0.08 -0.78 -17.68
CA ASN A 14 -1.09 -1.22 -16.93
C ASN A 14 -1.47 -0.26 -15.80
N ILE A 15 -1.10 1.02 -15.90
CA ILE A 15 -1.09 1.94 -14.76
C ILE A 15 -2.45 2.08 -14.08
N ARG A 16 -3.53 2.14 -14.87
CA ARG A 16 -4.90 2.20 -14.36
C ARG A 16 -5.29 0.95 -13.59
N ALA A 17 -4.88 -0.22 -14.07
CA ALA A 17 -5.18 -1.49 -13.41
C ALA A 17 -4.42 -1.60 -12.08
N VAL A 18 -3.12 -1.27 -12.08
CA VAL A 18 -2.28 -1.27 -10.86
C VAL A 18 -2.81 -0.28 -9.83
N GLU A 19 -3.18 0.92 -10.26
CA GLU A 19 -3.79 1.94 -9.41
C GLU A 19 -5.13 1.47 -8.83
N MET A 20 -5.99 0.87 -9.66
CA MET A 20 -7.26 0.36 -9.18
C MET A 20 -7.08 -0.80 -8.19
N THR A 21 -6.13 -1.70 -8.44
CA THR A 21 -5.75 -2.73 -7.48
C THR A 21 -5.33 -2.11 -6.14
N GLY A 22 -4.46 -1.09 -6.14
CA GLY A 22 -4.06 -0.40 -4.91
C GLY A 22 -5.23 0.24 -4.16
N VAL A 23 -6.13 0.90 -4.87
CA VAL A 23 -7.35 1.49 -4.27
C VAL A 23 -8.27 0.43 -3.68
N LEU A 24 -8.48 -0.70 -4.36
CA LEU A 24 -9.30 -1.81 -3.85
C LEU A 24 -8.67 -2.43 -2.61
N MET A 25 -7.34 -2.57 -2.56
CA MET A 25 -6.63 -3.05 -1.39
C MET A 25 -6.87 -2.14 -0.17
N ARG A 26 -6.84 -0.82 -0.39
CA ARG A 26 -7.12 0.20 0.62
C ARG A 26 -8.55 0.12 1.15
N ILE A 27 -9.53 0.02 0.25
CA ILE A 27 -10.95 -0.11 0.61
C ILE A 27 -11.18 -1.39 1.42
N PHE A 28 -10.61 -2.52 0.98
CA PHE A 28 -10.73 -3.79 1.69
C PHE A 28 -10.12 -3.71 3.09
N SER A 29 -8.92 -3.15 3.22
CA SER A 29 -8.23 -2.97 4.50
C SER A 29 -9.06 -2.15 5.49
N PHE A 30 -9.56 -0.98 5.06
CA PHE A 30 -10.38 -0.14 5.94
C PHE A 30 -11.74 -0.75 6.25
N SER A 31 -12.34 -1.48 5.31
CA SER A 31 -13.60 -2.20 5.55
C SER A 31 -13.40 -3.28 6.61
N LEU A 32 -12.32 -4.05 6.51
CA LEU A 32 -12.00 -5.11 7.47
C LEU A 32 -11.79 -4.57 8.88
N VAL A 33 -11.04 -3.47 9.03
CA VAL A 33 -10.83 -2.81 10.32
C VAL A 33 -12.13 -2.19 10.85
N SER A 34 -12.95 -1.59 9.98
CA SER A 34 -14.22 -0.98 10.39
C SER A 34 -15.21 -2.01 10.94
N TRP A 35 -15.25 -3.22 10.36
CA TRP A 35 -16.18 -4.27 10.78
C TRP A 35 -15.69 -5.10 11.97
N LEU A 36 -14.41 -5.50 11.97
CA LEU A 36 -13.85 -6.36 13.01
C LEU A 36 -13.23 -5.59 14.16
N GLY A 37 -12.91 -4.30 13.96
CA GLY A 37 -12.30 -3.46 14.98
C GLY A 37 -11.04 -4.10 15.56
N PRO A 38 -10.94 -4.25 16.89
CA PRO A 38 -9.81 -4.89 17.56
C PRO A 38 -9.56 -6.36 17.16
N GLU A 39 -10.57 -7.07 16.65
CA GLU A 39 -10.46 -8.47 16.23
C GLU A 39 -9.92 -8.62 14.80
N SER A 40 -9.65 -7.51 14.11
CA SER A 40 -9.08 -7.56 12.77
C SER A 40 -7.66 -8.16 12.80
N PRO A 41 -7.24 -8.88 11.75
CA PRO A 41 -5.86 -9.35 11.65
C PRO A 41 -4.93 -8.18 11.34
N PHE A 42 -4.62 -7.36 12.36
CA PHE A 42 -3.95 -6.06 12.21
C PHE A 42 -2.63 -6.16 11.45
N LEU A 43 -1.82 -7.18 11.72
CA LEU A 43 -0.55 -7.38 11.03
C LEU A 43 -0.76 -7.54 9.51
N PHE A 44 -1.75 -8.34 9.11
CA PHE A 44 -2.10 -8.53 7.70
C PHE A 44 -2.64 -7.23 7.10
N VAL A 45 -3.55 -6.53 7.80
CA VAL A 45 -4.09 -5.24 7.33
C VAL A 45 -2.96 -4.25 7.08
N TRP A 46 -2.06 -4.06 8.03
CA TRP A 46 -0.96 -3.11 7.91
C TRP A 46 0.03 -3.50 6.80
N ALA A 47 0.36 -4.79 6.66
CA ALA A 47 1.20 -5.26 5.58
C ALA A 47 0.55 -5.04 4.21
N PHE A 48 -0.71 -5.42 4.06
CA PHE A 48 -1.48 -5.25 2.84
C PHE A 48 -1.64 -3.78 2.47
N ASN A 49 -1.85 -2.92 3.48
CA ASN A 49 -1.98 -1.48 3.29
C ASN A 49 -0.65 -0.80 2.90
N THR A 50 0.46 -1.32 3.42
CA THR A 50 1.81 -0.88 3.04
C THR A 50 2.09 -1.23 1.58
N VAL A 51 1.72 -2.43 1.13
CA VAL A 51 1.87 -2.86 -0.26
C VAL A 51 1.07 -1.96 -1.20
N ASP A 52 -0.18 -1.63 -0.87
CA ASP A 52 -0.97 -0.72 -1.70
C ASP A 52 -0.34 0.68 -1.78
N ALA A 53 0.17 1.19 -0.66
CA ALA A 53 0.83 2.49 -0.61
C ALA A 53 2.08 2.53 -1.50
N VAL A 54 2.85 1.43 -1.56
CA VAL A 54 4.00 1.29 -2.48
C VAL A 54 3.54 1.32 -3.94
N LEU A 55 2.51 0.55 -4.29
CA LEU A 55 1.98 0.51 -5.66
C LEU A 55 1.43 1.87 -6.10
N LEU A 56 0.64 2.53 -5.26
CA LEU A 56 0.07 3.84 -5.53
C LEU A 56 1.14 4.93 -5.59
N SER A 57 2.18 4.85 -4.75
CA SER A 57 3.34 5.74 -4.84
C SER A 57 4.05 5.57 -6.19
N TRP A 58 4.26 4.33 -6.63
CA TRP A 58 4.90 4.06 -7.93
C TRP A 58 4.08 4.65 -9.09
N CYS A 59 2.77 4.43 -9.09
CA CYS A 59 1.86 5.03 -10.09
C CYS A 59 1.88 6.56 -10.04
N ALA A 60 1.84 7.17 -8.85
CA ALA A 60 1.84 8.63 -8.68
C ALA A 60 3.14 9.26 -9.16
N ILE A 61 4.30 8.65 -8.87
CA ILE A 61 5.61 9.10 -9.32
C ILE A 61 5.69 9.05 -10.85
N LEU A 62 5.25 7.94 -11.47
CA LEU A 62 5.22 7.82 -12.93
C LEU A 62 4.30 8.87 -13.59
N LYS A 63 3.17 9.19 -12.96
CA LYS A 63 2.24 10.24 -13.40
C LYS A 63 2.71 11.67 -13.05
N LYS A 64 3.82 11.83 -12.33
CA LYS A 64 4.31 13.12 -11.80
C LYS A 64 3.29 13.85 -10.92
N ASP A 65 2.49 13.09 -10.18
CA ASP A 65 1.50 13.61 -9.24
C ASP A 65 2.12 13.77 -7.85
N TRP A 66 2.54 14.99 -7.51
CA TRP A 66 3.23 15.27 -6.26
C TRP A 66 2.36 15.09 -5.02
N ALA A 67 1.08 15.45 -5.08
CA ALA A 67 0.18 15.36 -3.94
C ALA A 67 -0.03 13.89 -3.54
N TYR A 68 -0.33 13.03 -4.52
CA TYR A 68 -0.49 11.61 -4.27
C TYR A 68 0.83 10.90 -3.99
N THR A 69 1.95 11.35 -4.56
CA THR A 69 3.27 10.82 -4.20
C THR A 69 3.56 11.06 -2.72
N LEU A 70 3.40 12.29 -2.24
CA LEU A 70 3.62 12.63 -0.83
C LEU A 70 2.69 11.82 0.09
N LEU A 71 1.39 11.78 -0.25
CA LEU A 71 0.39 11.06 0.54
C LEU A 71 0.71 9.57 0.65
N ASN A 72 0.95 8.90 -0.48
CA ASN A 72 1.17 7.45 -0.48
C ASN A 72 2.51 7.09 0.18
N VAL A 73 3.56 7.89 -0.02
CA VAL A 73 4.85 7.69 0.67
C VAL A 73 4.71 7.87 2.18
N PHE A 74 3.94 8.86 2.64
CA PHE A 74 3.60 9.00 4.05
C PHE A 74 2.91 7.73 4.59
N TRP A 75 1.94 7.19 3.85
CA TRP A 75 1.26 5.95 4.22
C TRP A 75 2.15 4.72 4.26
N ILE A 76 3.22 4.65 3.45
CA ILE A 76 4.24 3.60 3.59
C ILE A 76 4.88 3.68 4.99
N GLY A 77 5.26 4.88 5.43
CA GLY A 77 5.84 5.09 6.76
C GLY A 77 4.90 4.69 7.89
N VAL A 78 3.64 5.14 7.83
CA VAL A 78 2.60 4.74 8.80
C VAL A 78 2.38 3.23 8.77
N GLY A 79 2.37 2.63 7.59
CA GLY A 79 2.23 1.18 7.39
C GLY A 79 3.34 0.38 8.06
N VAL A 80 4.60 0.78 7.90
CA VAL A 80 5.75 0.17 8.57
C VAL A 80 5.62 0.26 10.09
N VAL A 81 5.26 1.43 10.62
CA VAL A 81 5.04 1.60 12.07
C VAL A 81 3.90 0.70 12.55
N GLY A 82 2.81 0.61 11.80
CA GLY A 82 1.67 -0.26 12.10
C GLY A 82 2.04 -1.74 12.14
N VAL A 83 2.84 -2.21 11.17
CA VAL A 83 3.37 -3.59 11.14
C VAL A 83 4.25 -3.86 12.36
N LEU A 84 5.20 -2.97 12.67
CA LEU A 84 6.11 -3.14 13.81
C LEU A 84 5.35 -3.21 15.14
N ARG A 85 4.36 -2.32 15.31
CA ARG A 85 3.49 -2.32 16.50
C ARG A 85 2.64 -3.57 16.60
N ALA A 86 2.04 -4.03 15.51
CA ALA A 86 1.23 -5.25 15.51
C ALA A 86 2.08 -6.50 15.78
N ALA A 87 3.32 -6.53 15.31
CA ALA A 87 4.25 -7.62 15.57
C ALA A 87 4.69 -7.68 17.05
N GLU A 88 4.91 -6.52 17.68
CA GLU A 88 5.20 -6.43 19.13
C GLU A 88 4.02 -6.96 19.96
N VAL A 89 2.79 -6.53 19.66
CA VAL A 89 1.59 -6.98 20.38
C VAL A 89 1.32 -8.48 20.23
N GLY A 90 1.63 -9.08 19.08
CA GLY A 90 1.45 -10.52 18.84
C GLY A 90 2.51 -11.44 19.46
N SER A 91 3.51 -10.89 20.16
CA SER A 91 4.61 -11.66 20.78
C SER A 91 4.43 -11.94 22.28
N HIS A 92 3.25 -11.65 22.83
CA HIS A 92 2.82 -11.93 24.21
C HIS A 92 1.58 -12.82 24.22
#